data_AF-A0A4V2JW77-F1
#
_entry.id   AF-A0A4V2JW77-F1
#
_cell.length_a   1.000
_cell.length_b   1.000
_cell.length_c   1.000
_cell.angle_alpha   90.00
_cell.angle_beta   90.00
_cell.angle_gamma   90.00
#
_symmetry.space_group_name_H-M   'P 1'
#
loop_
_entity.id
_entity.type
_entity.pdbx_description
1 polymer ?
#
loop_
_entity_poly.entity_id
_entity_poly.type
_entity_poly.pdbx_seq_one_letter_code
_entity_poly.pdbx_strand_id
1 'polypeptide(L)'
;MNKYGRIYHKIHERAVNGEDFKLFIKEINESCQRQGILTPIFVMDNARIHHYRGLNDDEEIASYRIKYLPPYSPFLNPIENVFSVWKNKVIRGGARTEPQLRILIYEKFNEITGEHCSSFYRKMLGYLQKAEVGQMIL
;
A
#
# COMPACT_ATOMS: atom_id res chain seq x y z
N MET A 1 4.55 1.84 0.11
CA MET A 1 5.04 3.08 0.77
C MET A 1 5.72 2.70 2.09
N ASN A 2 6.50 3.61 2.68
CA ASN A 2 6.93 3.54 4.07
C ASN A 2 6.68 4.90 4.77
N LYS A 3 7.12 5.07 6.01
CA LYS A 3 6.93 6.33 6.76
C LYS A 3 7.63 7.56 6.13
N TYR A 4 8.58 7.35 5.23
CA TYR A 4 9.33 8.41 4.56
C TYR A 4 8.76 8.77 3.19
N GLY A 5 7.92 7.91 2.60
CA GLY A 5 7.32 8.19 1.31
C GLY A 5 6.89 6.95 0.52
N ARG A 6 6.56 7.18 -0.75
CA ARG A 6 6.26 6.13 -1.70
C ARG A 6 7.56 5.41 -2.10
N ILE A 7 7.52 4.08 -2.09
CA ILE A 7 8.63 3.23 -2.56
C ILE A 7 8.44 2.87 -4.02
N TYR A 8 7.28 2.31 -4.34
CA TYR A 8 6.90 1.85 -5.67
C TYR A 8 5.38 1.95 -5.80
N HIS A 9 4.90 2.07 -7.04
CA HIS A 9 3.49 1.99 -7.39
C HIS A 9 3.36 1.60 -8.86
N LYS A 10 2.23 0.99 -9.19
CA LYS A 10 1.88 0.60 -10.56
C LYS A 10 0.38 0.82 -10.73
N ILE A 11 0.00 1.44 -11.83
CA ILE A 11 -1.41 1.65 -12.17
C ILE A 11 -1.72 0.71 -13.33
N HIS A 12 -2.79 -0.08 -13.15
CA HIS A 12 -3.26 -1.04 -14.14
C HIS A 12 -4.57 -0.55 -14.76
N GLU A 13 -4.64 -0.62 -16.08
CA GLU A 13 -5.81 -0.28 -16.88
C GLU A 13 -6.86 -1.41 -16.89
N ARG A 14 -6.44 -2.63 -16.53
CA ARG A 14 -7.25 -3.85 -16.47
C ARG A 14 -7.27 -4.43 -15.07
N ALA A 15 -8.17 -5.39 -14.86
CA ALA A 15 -8.16 -6.21 -13.66
C ALA A 15 -6.80 -6.91 -13.47
N VAL A 16 -6.35 -6.94 -12.22
CA VAL A 16 -5.08 -7.52 -11.78
C VAL A 16 -5.37 -8.92 -11.24
N ASN A 17 -4.55 -9.91 -11.60
CA ASN A 17 -4.64 -11.28 -11.09
C ASN A 17 -3.45 -11.63 -10.17
N GLY A 18 -3.42 -12.87 -9.66
CA GLY A 18 -2.37 -13.34 -8.75
C GLY A 18 -0.96 -13.28 -9.33
N GLU A 19 -0.80 -13.55 -10.63
CA GLU A 19 0.51 -13.46 -11.32
C GLU A 19 0.96 -12.01 -11.50
N ASP A 20 0.04 -11.10 -11.85
CA ASP A 20 0.33 -9.66 -11.89
C ASP A 20 0.78 -9.17 -10.50
N PHE A 21 0.16 -9.65 -9.41
CA PHE A 21 0.54 -9.32 -8.04
C PHE A 21 1.89 -9.93 -7.62
N LYS A 22 2.15 -11.18 -8.02
CA LYS A 22 3.44 -11.85 -7.83
C LYS A 22 4.59 -11.02 -8.43
N LEU A 23 4.41 -10.57 -9.67
CA LEU A 23 5.38 -9.69 -10.34
C LEU A 23 5.55 -8.38 -9.59
N PHE A 24 4.46 -7.76 -9.14
CA PHE A 24 4.50 -6.53 -8.36
C PHE A 24 5.34 -6.66 -7.08
N ILE A 25 5.27 -7.81 -6.39
CA ILE A 25 6.07 -8.07 -5.17
C ILE A 25 7.57 -8.12 -5.46
N LYS A 26 7.98 -8.68 -6.61
CA LYS A 26 9.39 -8.65 -7.03
C LYS A 26 9.84 -7.23 -7.37
N GLU A 27 9.05 -6.51 -8.17
CA GLU A 27 9.34 -5.12 -8.59
C GLU A 27 9.46 -4.16 -7.40
N ILE A 28 8.60 -4.27 -6.38
CA ILE A 28 8.72 -3.44 -5.17
C ILE A 28 9.94 -3.80 -4.33
N ASN A 29 10.35 -5.07 -4.28
CA ASN A 29 11.57 -5.49 -3.59
C ASN A 29 12.83 -4.95 -4.28
N GLU A 30 12.91 -5.04 -5.61
CA GLU A 30 13.97 -4.41 -6.38
C GLU A 30 14.02 -2.89 -6.17
N SER A 31 12.85 -2.25 -6.08
CA SER A 31 12.76 -0.82 -5.77
C SER A 31 13.25 -0.51 -4.35
N CYS A 32 12.97 -1.36 -3.37
CA CYS A 32 13.54 -1.26 -2.02
C CYS A 32 15.08 -1.30 -2.06
N GLN A 33 15.65 -2.30 -2.74
CA GLN A 33 17.10 -2.48 -2.84
C GLN A 33 17.79 -1.28 -3.50
N ARG A 34 17.23 -0.77 -4.61
CA ARG A 34 17.73 0.45 -5.28
C ARG A 34 17.70 1.69 -4.39
N GLN A 35 16.81 1.72 -3.41
CA GLN A 35 16.69 2.80 -2.42
C GLN A 35 17.47 2.52 -1.13
N GLY A 36 18.31 1.46 -1.10
CA GLY A 36 19.13 1.11 0.07
C GLY A 36 18.37 0.40 1.20
N ILE A 37 17.14 -0.06 0.97
CA ILE A 37 16.34 -0.81 1.95
C ILE A 37 16.66 -2.30 1.80
N LEU A 38 17.65 -2.77 2.57
CA LEU A 38 18.20 -4.13 2.42
C LEU A 38 17.32 -5.24 3.00
N THR A 39 16.54 -4.95 4.04
CA THR A 39 15.73 -5.95 4.76
C THR A 39 14.27 -5.51 4.93
N PRO A 40 13.55 -5.25 3.82
CA PRO A 40 12.17 -4.79 3.90
C PRO A 40 11.27 -5.85 4.57
N ILE A 41 10.28 -5.37 5.31
CA ILE A 41 9.15 -6.17 5.77
C ILE A 41 7.91 -5.66 5.03
N PHE A 42 7.28 -6.53 4.26
CA PHE A 42 6.05 -6.22 3.55
C PHE A 42 4.87 -6.53 4.46
N VAL A 43 4.12 -5.50 4.84
CA VAL A 43 2.90 -5.64 5.64
C VAL A 43 1.69 -5.51 4.72
N MET A 44 0.82 -6.51 4.70
CA MET A 44 -0.33 -6.62 3.80
C MET A 44 -1.62 -6.80 4.60
N ASP A 45 -2.75 -6.33 4.06
CA ASP A 45 -4.06 -6.72 4.56
C ASP A 45 -4.42 -8.14 4.07
N ASN A 46 -5.65 -8.59 4.38
CA ASN A 46 -6.13 -9.92 4.03
C ASN A 46 -6.90 -9.98 2.71
N ALA A 47 -6.64 -9.08 1.75
CA ALA A 47 -7.23 -9.19 0.41
C ALA A 47 -6.88 -10.56 -0.21
N ARG A 48 -7.85 -11.18 -0.90
CA ARG A 48 -7.69 -12.54 -1.47
C ARG A 48 -6.46 -12.69 -2.36
N ILE A 49 -6.11 -11.64 -3.11
CA ILE A 49 -4.96 -11.63 -4.01
C ILE A 49 -3.62 -11.70 -3.26
N HIS A 50 -3.55 -11.22 -2.02
CA HIS A 50 -2.34 -11.31 -1.18
C HIS A 50 -2.08 -12.74 -0.70
N HIS A 51 -3.10 -13.60 -0.73
CA HIS A 51 -3.01 -15.02 -0.37
C HIS A 51 -2.93 -15.93 -1.60
N TYR A 52 -2.50 -15.38 -2.74
CA TYR A 52 -2.31 -16.16 -3.95
C TYR A 52 -1.25 -17.25 -3.75
N ARG A 53 -1.61 -18.51 -4.03
CA ARG A 53 -0.73 -19.67 -3.79
C ARG A 53 0.61 -19.57 -4.49
N GLY A 54 0.65 -19.01 -5.70
CA GLY A 54 1.88 -18.86 -6.49
C GLY A 54 2.93 -17.92 -5.90
N LEU A 55 2.60 -17.20 -4.80
CA LEU A 55 3.59 -16.48 -4.00
C LEU A 55 4.45 -17.42 -3.16
N ASN A 56 3.86 -18.48 -2.59
CA ASN A 56 4.58 -19.44 -1.76
C ASN A 56 5.38 -20.45 -2.60
N ASP A 57 4.94 -20.70 -3.83
CA ASP A 57 5.61 -21.59 -4.77
C ASP A 57 6.85 -20.93 -5.44
N ASP A 58 7.07 -19.63 -5.23
CA ASP A 58 8.20 -18.89 -5.75
C ASP A 58 9.28 -18.74 -4.67
N GLU A 59 10.42 -19.43 -4.83
CA GLU A 59 11.49 -19.47 -3.83
C GLU A 59 12.04 -18.09 -3.46
N GLU A 60 12.07 -17.18 -4.43
CA GLU A 60 12.53 -15.81 -4.22
C GLU A 60 11.56 -15.06 -3.29
N ILE A 61 10.26 -15.09 -3.59
CA ILE A 61 9.24 -14.43 -2.76
C ILE A 61 9.11 -15.11 -1.40
N ALA A 62 9.26 -16.43 -1.33
CA ALA A 62 9.26 -17.17 -0.08
C ALA A 62 10.40 -16.73 0.87
N SER A 63 11.50 -16.18 0.33
CA SER A 63 12.57 -15.58 1.13
C SER A 63 12.22 -14.19 1.69
N TYR A 64 11.18 -13.52 1.17
CA TYR A 64 10.79 -12.18 1.59
C TYR A 64 10.05 -12.20 2.94
N ARG A 65 10.23 -11.14 3.73
CA ARG A 65 9.57 -11.01 5.04
C ARG A 65 8.17 -10.41 4.86
N ILE A 66 7.19 -11.27 4.60
CA ILE A 66 5.77 -10.87 4.49
C ILE A 66 5.05 -11.07 5.82
N LYS A 67 4.27 -10.07 6.24
CA LYS A 67 3.40 -10.10 7.42
C LYS A 67 2.00 -9.65 7.03
N TYR A 68 0.99 -10.28 7.63
CA TYR A 68 -0.40 -9.92 7.44
C TYR A 68 -0.92 -9.20 8.66
N LEU A 69 -1.76 -8.18 8.43
CA LEU A 69 -2.50 -7.53 9.50
C LEU A 69 -3.56 -8.48 10.08
N PRO A 70 -3.98 -8.29 11.34
CA PRO A 70 -5.13 -8.98 11.87
C PRO A 70 -6.38 -8.70 11.01
N PRO A 71 -7.30 -9.68 10.87
CA PRO A 71 -8.56 -9.47 10.16
C PRO A 71 -9.33 -8.25 10.70
N TYR A 72 -10.06 -7.58 9.80
CA TYR A 72 -10.92 -6.43 10.13
C TYR A 72 -10.20 -5.27 10.85
N SER A 73 -8.89 -5.10 10.64
CA SER A 73 -8.09 -4.04 11.27
C SER A 73 -7.58 -2.98 10.28
N PRO A 74 -8.45 -2.34 9.47
CA PRO A 74 -8.03 -1.37 8.46
C PRO A 74 -7.36 -0.13 9.07
N PHE A 75 -7.65 0.20 10.34
CA PHE A 75 -7.01 1.28 11.08
C PHE A 75 -5.50 1.03 11.31
N LEU A 76 -5.05 -0.22 11.21
CA LEU A 76 -3.62 -0.60 11.24
C LEU A 76 -2.96 -0.55 9.87
N ASN A 77 -3.68 -0.23 8.80
CA ASN A 77 -3.16 -0.16 7.44
C ASN A 77 -2.99 1.29 6.98
N PRO A 78 -1.76 1.86 6.96
CA PRO A 78 -1.54 3.25 6.57
C PRO A 78 -2.03 3.59 5.15
N ILE A 79 -2.07 2.61 4.24
CA ILE A 79 -2.48 2.84 2.85
C ILE A 79 -3.95 3.27 2.73
N GLU A 80 -4.80 2.90 3.71
CA GLU A 80 -6.20 3.34 3.73
C GLU A 80 -6.32 4.87 3.82
N ASN A 81 -5.45 5.50 4.61
CA ASN A 81 -5.40 6.96 4.70
C ASN A 81 -4.84 7.58 3.41
N VAL A 82 -3.86 6.92 2.76
CA VAL A 82 -3.37 7.35 1.43
C VAL A 82 -4.49 7.33 0.41
N PHE A 83 -5.23 6.22 0.30
CA PHE A 83 -6.33 6.09 -0.64
C PHE A 83 -7.43 7.11 -0.37
N SER A 84 -7.76 7.37 0.89
CA SER A 84 -8.71 8.43 1.26
C SER A 84 -8.26 9.81 0.78
N VAL A 85 -7.01 10.20 1.05
CA VAL A 85 -6.47 11.50 0.62
C VAL A 85 -6.38 11.60 -0.90
N TRP A 86 -5.85 10.57 -1.55
CA TRP A 86 -5.69 10.52 -3.00
C TRP A 86 -7.04 10.59 -3.71
N LYS A 87 -8.01 9.77 -3.31
CA LYS A 87 -9.37 9.79 -3.88
C LYS A 87 -10.01 11.17 -3.74
N ASN A 88 -9.88 11.81 -2.58
CA ASN A 88 -10.37 13.17 -2.37
C ASN A 88 -9.72 14.20 -3.32
N LYS A 89 -8.40 14.09 -3.55
CA LYS A 89 -7.69 14.94 -4.52
C LYS A 89 -8.19 14.71 -5.95
N VAL A 90 -8.38 13.46 -6.35
CA VAL A 90 -8.92 13.10 -7.68
C VAL A 90 -10.33 13.67 -7.87
N ILE A 91 -11.22 13.49 -6.88
CA ILE A 91 -12.60 13.99 -6.93
C ILE A 91 -12.62 15.53 -7.06
N ARG A 92 -11.79 16.22 -6.27
CA ARG A 92 -11.69 17.70 -6.32
C ARG A 92 -11.11 18.23 -7.63
N GLY A 93 -10.38 17.41 -8.38
CA GLY A 93 -9.92 17.76 -9.72
C GLY A 93 -11.05 17.83 -10.76
N GLY A 94 -12.25 17.33 -10.45
CA GLY A 94 -13.46 17.66 -11.21
C GLY A 94 -13.56 17.05 -12.62
N ALA A 95 -12.91 15.92 -12.88
CA ALA A 95 -13.00 15.24 -14.18
C ALA A 95 -14.45 15.01 -14.62
N ARG A 96 -14.70 15.24 -15.91
CA ARG A 96 -16.00 15.02 -16.58
C ARG A 96 -15.96 13.94 -17.66
N THR A 97 -14.76 13.48 -18.00
CA THR A 97 -14.54 12.40 -18.97
C THR A 97 -13.59 11.36 -18.39
N GLU A 98 -13.64 10.14 -18.92
CA GLU A 98 -12.73 9.06 -18.52
C GLU A 98 -11.24 9.42 -18.73
N PRO A 99 -10.81 10.00 -19.88
CA PRO A 99 -9.42 10.40 -20.05
C PRO A 99 -8.95 11.44 -19.02
N GLN A 100 -9.81 12.41 -18.68
CA GLN A 100 -9.51 13.38 -17.63
C GLN A 100 -9.36 12.70 -16.26
N LEU A 101 -10.25 11.76 -15.93
CA LEU A 101 -10.17 11.00 -14.69
C LEU A 101 -8.85 10.22 -14.61
N ARG A 102 -8.44 9.57 -15.70
CA ARG A 102 -7.15 8.85 -15.78
C ARG A 102 -5.99 9.78 -15.48
N ILE A 103 -5.91 10.93 -16.16
CA ILE A 103 -4.86 11.94 -15.91
C ILE A 103 -4.82 12.34 -14.43
N LEU A 104 -5.97 12.65 -13.83
CA LEU A 104 -6.05 13.01 -12.42
C LEU A 104 -5.62 11.88 -11.48
N ILE A 105 -5.96 10.63 -11.77
CA ILE A 105 -5.51 9.46 -11.00
C ILE A 105 -3.99 9.44 -10.92
N TYR A 106 -3.30 9.59 -12.06
CA TYR A 106 -1.83 9.63 -12.12
C TYR A 106 -1.25 10.86 -11.40
N GLU A 107 -1.69 12.06 -11.78
CA GLU A 107 -1.16 13.32 -11.26
C GLU A 107 -1.35 13.46 -9.76
N LYS A 108 -2.57 13.19 -9.26
CA LYS A 108 -2.89 13.37 -7.85
C LYS A 108 -2.22 12.34 -6.96
N PHE A 109 -1.82 11.19 -7.51
CA PHE A 109 -1.03 10.23 -6.74
C PHE A 109 0.40 10.72 -6.51
N ASN A 110 0.97 11.48 -7.46
CA ASN A 110 2.29 12.08 -7.32
C ASN A 110 2.34 13.23 -6.32
N GLU A 111 1.20 13.79 -5.93
CA GLU A 111 1.12 14.80 -4.86
C GLU A 111 1.20 14.20 -3.45
N ILE A 112 1.23 12.87 -3.29
CA ILE A 112 1.38 12.23 -1.98
C ILE A 112 2.85 12.32 -1.54
N THR A 113 3.12 13.20 -0.59
CA THR A 113 4.47 13.47 -0.08
C THR A 113 4.88 12.54 1.08
N GLY A 114 6.17 12.59 1.43
CA GLY A 114 6.71 11.91 2.61
C GLY A 114 6.09 12.39 3.93
N GLU A 115 5.72 13.66 4.02
CA GLU A 115 5.06 14.22 5.21
C GLU A 115 3.67 13.61 5.44
N HIS A 116 2.89 13.45 4.36
CA HIS A 116 1.62 12.73 4.43
C HIS A 116 1.85 11.30 4.94
N CYS A 117 2.83 10.59 4.37
CA CYS A 117 3.17 9.23 4.78
C CYS A 117 3.55 9.13 6.26
N SER A 118 4.40 10.04 6.74
CA SER A 118 4.80 10.11 8.15
C SER A 118 3.60 10.35 9.07
N SER A 119 2.69 11.24 8.68
CA SER A 119 1.45 11.50 9.42
C SER A 119 0.54 10.27 9.50
N PHE A 120 0.37 9.54 8.39
CA PHE A 120 -0.43 8.30 8.36
C PHE A 120 0.16 7.22 9.27
N TYR A 121 1.49 7.05 9.25
CA TYR A 121 2.17 6.11 10.16
C TYR A 121 2.02 6.52 11.62
N ARG A 122 2.11 7.81 11.95
CA ARG A 122 1.88 8.29 13.32
C ARG A 122 0.48 7.96 13.80
N LYS A 123 -0.53 8.14 12.95
CA LYS A 123 -1.92 7.78 13.26
C LYS A 123 -2.08 6.27 13.50
N MET A 124 -1.52 5.44 12.63
CA MET A 124 -1.49 3.98 12.78
C MET A 124 -0.81 3.55 14.09
N LEU A 125 0.34 4.14 14.44
CA LEU A 125 1.04 3.85 15.70
C LEU A 125 0.19 4.19 16.94
N GLY A 126 -0.59 5.27 16.88
CA GLY A 126 -1.55 5.60 17.93
C GLY A 126 -2.63 4.53 18.11
N TYR A 127 -3.10 3.89 17.03
CA TYR A 127 -4.02 2.76 17.13
C TYR A 127 -3.35 1.49 17.66
N LEU A 128 -2.09 1.22 17.27
CA LEU A 128 -1.34 0.08 17.80
C LEU A 128 -1.21 0.13 19.32
N GLN A 129 -0.88 1.30 19.88
CA GLN A 129 -0.79 1.51 21.33
C GLN A 129 -2.12 1.22 22.03
N LYS A 130 -3.24 1.66 21.45
CA LYS A 130 -4.59 1.37 21.98
C LYS A 130 -4.92 -0.12 21.95
N ALA A 131 -4.56 -0.79 20.84
CA ALA A 131 -4.79 -2.22 20.69
C ALA A 131 -3.97 -3.05 21.70
N GLU A 132 -2.73 -2.64 21.98
CA GLU A 132 -1.83 -3.29 22.94
C GLU A 132 -2.42 -3.29 24.36
N VAL A 133 -3.11 -2.22 24.75
CA VAL A 133 -3.78 -2.11 26.06
C VAL A 133 -5.22 -2.64 26.06
N GLY A 134 -5.65 -3.31 24.99
CA GLY A 134 -6.99 -3.90 24.88
C GLY A 134 -8.13 -2.89 24.77
N GLN A 135 -7.86 -1.64 24.40
CA GLN A 135 -8.92 -0.67 24.15
C GLN A 135 -9.69 -1.02 22.88
N MET A 136 -11.02 -0.90 22.92
CA MET A 136 -11.84 -1.01 21.72
C MET A 136 -11.53 0.16 20.77
N ILE A 137 -11.19 -0.19 19.53
CA ILE A 137 -10.95 0.75 18.44
C ILE A 137 -12.13 0.62 17.49
N LEU A 138 -12.97 1.66 17.45
CA LEU A 138 -14.09 1.82 16.52
C LEU A 138 -13.62 2.50 15.24
#